data_AF-A0A091H5Q1-F1
#
_entry.id   AF-A0A091H5Q1-F1
#
_cell.length_a   1.000
_cell.length_b   1.000
_cell.length_c   1.000
_cell.angle_alpha   90.00
_cell.angle_beta   90.00
_cell.angle_gamma   90.00
#
_symmetry.space_group_name_H-M   'P 1'
#
loop_
_entity.id
_entity.type
_entity.pdbx_description
1 polymer ?
#
loop_
_entity_poly.entity_id
_entity_poly.type
_entity_poly.pdbx_seq_one_letter_code
_entity_poly.pdbx_strand_id
1 'polypeptide(L)'
;LQGIIQAYKSGITLQGNTTSLGRWDFSGSFFFSISAITTIGYGNLSPSTATGRIFCILFALFGIPLNLVLLNEIGQLILLGVQHSAHYLEELFHWKKTSLLIKTCVLVTGFLLFLLLPPLLFSDKEGWSYEEGFYYSFITLSTIGFGDYVIGMNPDRTYPSWYKNVISLWIIFGMAWLALVIKFCINFLE
;
A
#
# COMPACT_ATOMS: atom_id res chain seq x y z
N LEU A 1 -25.01 16.05 -20.59
CA LEU A 1 -24.47 14.81 -19.96
C LEU A 1 -23.14 14.37 -20.56
N GLN A 2 -23.00 14.25 -21.88
CA GLN A 2 -21.74 13.82 -22.54
C GLN A 2 -20.53 14.69 -22.18
N GLY A 3 -20.67 16.03 -22.14
CA GLY A 3 -19.59 16.93 -21.74
C GLY A 3 -19.11 16.72 -20.30
N ILE A 4 -20.02 16.39 -19.38
CA ILE A 4 -19.71 16.08 -17.97
C ILE A 4 -18.91 14.78 -17.87
N ILE A 5 -19.35 13.75 -18.61
CA ILE A 5 -18.65 12.46 -18.68
C ILE A 5 -17.25 12.64 -19.27
N GLN A 6 -17.11 13.49 -20.30
CA GLN A 6 -15.83 13.74 -20.95
C GLN A 6 -14.87 14.54 -20.06
N ALA A 7 -15.37 15.55 -19.34
CA ALA A 7 -14.60 16.31 -18.35
C ALA A 7 -14.12 15.42 -17.20
N TYR A 8 -14.99 14.54 -16.70
CA TYR A 8 -14.62 13.55 -15.68
C TYR A 8 -13.54 12.59 -16.19
N LYS A 9 -13.70 12.06 -17.42
CA LYS A 9 -12.72 11.18 -18.07
C LYS A 9 -11.38 11.87 -18.36
N SER A 10 -11.37 13.19 -18.58
CA SER A 10 -10.13 13.96 -18.72
C SER A 10 -9.47 14.31 -17.38
N GLY A 11 -10.04 13.86 -16.25
CA GLY A 11 -9.47 14.03 -14.92
C GLY A 11 -9.88 15.33 -14.20
N ILE A 12 -10.82 16.10 -14.79
CA ILE A 12 -11.36 17.32 -14.19
C ILE A 12 -12.43 16.91 -13.17
N THR A 13 -12.22 17.27 -11.90
CA THR A 13 -13.24 17.11 -10.87
C THR A 13 -14.33 18.17 -11.06
N LEU A 14 -15.59 17.74 -11.02
CA LEU A 14 -16.75 18.62 -11.24
C LEU A 14 -17.02 19.56 -10.05
N GLN A 15 -16.30 19.37 -8.95
CA GLN A 15 -16.55 19.96 -7.65
C GLN A 15 -15.31 20.75 -7.18
N GLY A 16 -14.97 21.82 -7.91
CA GLY A 16 -13.89 22.75 -7.55
C GLY A 16 -13.26 23.48 -8.73
N ASN A 17 -12.62 24.63 -8.47
CA ASN A 17 -11.88 25.43 -9.47
C ASN A 17 -10.41 24.98 -9.61
N THR A 18 -10.12 23.69 -9.37
CA THR A 18 -8.76 23.14 -9.42
C THR A 18 -8.65 22.15 -10.58
N THR A 19 -7.77 22.45 -11.53
CA THR A 19 -7.65 21.71 -12.80
C THR A 19 -6.89 20.39 -12.68
N SER A 20 -6.12 20.18 -11.63
CA SER A 20 -5.51 18.88 -11.30
C SER A 20 -5.18 18.82 -9.81
N LEU A 21 -5.76 17.87 -9.10
CA LEU A 21 -5.57 17.66 -7.66
C LEU A 21 -4.19 17.05 -7.30
N GLY A 22 -3.12 17.50 -7.99
CA GLY A 22 -1.82 16.81 -7.97
C GLY A 22 -1.94 15.36 -8.50
N ARG A 23 -2.84 15.13 -9.45
CA ARG A 23 -3.10 13.80 -10.03
C ARG A 23 -1.89 13.25 -10.79
N TRP A 24 -1.21 14.11 -11.56
CA TRP A 24 -0.04 13.78 -12.39
C TRP A 24 1.18 14.62 -12.03
N ASP A 25 1.24 15.16 -10.80
CA ASP A 25 2.50 15.66 -10.28
C ASP A 25 3.45 14.49 -9.97
N PHE A 26 4.68 14.77 -9.54
CA PHE A 26 5.66 13.71 -9.24
C PHE A 26 5.13 12.72 -8.19
N SER A 27 4.51 13.20 -7.12
CA SER A 27 4.08 12.35 -6.01
C SER A 27 2.85 11.51 -6.36
N GLY A 28 1.90 12.08 -7.10
CA GLY A 28 0.76 11.36 -7.69
C GLY A 28 1.21 10.33 -8.72
N SER A 29 2.20 10.66 -9.56
CA SER A 29 2.77 9.73 -10.55
C SER A 29 3.52 8.57 -9.87
N PHE A 30 4.25 8.84 -8.79
CA PHE A 30 4.92 7.82 -7.98
C PHE A 30 3.91 6.89 -7.30
N PHE A 31 2.87 7.46 -6.67
CA PHE A 31 1.78 6.67 -6.06
C PHE A 31 1.06 5.81 -7.11
N PHE A 32 0.76 6.35 -8.29
CA PHE A 32 0.20 5.58 -9.40
C PHE A 32 1.11 4.43 -9.81
N SER A 33 2.41 4.70 -9.98
CA SER A 33 3.40 3.71 -10.40
C SER A 33 3.46 2.55 -9.41
N ILE A 34 3.53 2.85 -8.11
CA ILE A 34 3.45 1.83 -7.04
C ILE A 34 2.13 1.07 -7.14
N SER A 35 0.98 1.74 -7.16
CA SER A 35 -0.33 1.08 -7.22
C SER A 35 -0.51 0.14 -8.42
N ALA A 36 0.15 0.46 -9.56
CA ALA A 36 0.12 -0.34 -10.77
C ALA A 36 1.00 -1.60 -10.66
N ILE A 37 2.25 -1.46 -10.18
CA ILE A 37 3.16 -2.62 -10.05
C ILE A 37 2.80 -3.52 -8.86
N THR A 38 2.15 -2.96 -7.84
CA THR A 38 1.62 -3.71 -6.69
C THR A 38 0.25 -4.33 -6.95
N THR A 39 -0.25 -4.23 -8.18
CA THR A 39 -1.54 -4.79 -8.62
C THR A 39 -2.75 -4.31 -7.81
N ILE A 40 -2.65 -3.17 -7.12
CA ILE A 40 -3.77 -2.57 -6.37
C ILE A 40 -4.74 -1.92 -7.36
N GLY A 41 -4.23 -1.07 -8.24
CA GLY A 41 -5.00 -0.51 -9.35
C GLY A 41 -6.31 0.20 -8.97
N TYR A 42 -6.27 1.18 -8.06
CA TYR A 42 -7.46 1.94 -7.60
C TYR A 42 -8.39 2.49 -8.69
N GLY A 43 -7.90 2.67 -9.92
CA GLY A 43 -8.71 3.09 -11.07
C GLY A 43 -9.13 4.57 -11.06
N ASN A 44 -8.95 5.27 -9.95
CA ASN A 44 -9.18 6.71 -9.82
C ASN A 44 -8.19 7.56 -10.65
N LEU A 45 -7.02 7.02 -10.98
CA LEU A 45 -6.04 7.59 -11.90
C LEU A 45 -5.68 6.55 -12.96
N SER A 46 -5.84 6.89 -14.24
CA SER A 46 -5.48 6.01 -15.34
C SER A 46 -5.05 6.80 -16.59
N PRO A 47 -4.13 6.27 -17.40
CA PRO A 47 -3.68 6.94 -18.63
C PRO A 47 -4.83 7.02 -19.65
N SER A 48 -5.16 8.25 -20.03
CA SER A 48 -6.21 8.53 -21.01
C SER A 48 -5.70 8.48 -22.46
N THR A 49 -4.39 8.69 -22.68
CA THR A 49 -3.77 8.71 -24.02
C THR A 49 -3.41 7.31 -24.51
N ALA A 50 -3.46 7.10 -25.83
CA ALA A 50 -3.08 5.82 -26.44
C ALA A 50 -1.62 5.44 -26.11
N THR A 51 -0.70 6.39 -26.26
CA THR A 51 0.71 6.20 -25.93
C THR A 51 0.92 5.89 -24.44
N GLY A 52 0.22 6.59 -23.54
CA GLY A 52 0.32 6.35 -22.10
C GLY A 52 -0.19 4.97 -21.69
N ARG A 53 -1.23 4.45 -22.37
CA ARG A 53 -1.72 3.08 -22.15
C ARG A 53 -0.72 2.03 -22.61
N ILE A 54 -0.12 2.20 -23.79
CA ILE A 54 0.93 1.29 -24.30
C ILE A 54 2.13 1.28 -23.34
N PHE A 55 2.57 2.45 -22.89
CA PHE A 55 3.62 2.56 -21.89
C PHE A 55 3.25 1.84 -20.59
N CYS A 56 2.03 2.06 -20.07
CA CYS A 56 1.55 1.41 -18.85
C CYS A 56 1.52 -0.12 -18.95
N ILE A 57 1.19 -0.68 -20.13
CA ILE A 57 1.23 -2.12 -20.39
C ILE A 57 2.67 -2.64 -20.24
N LEU A 58 3.64 -2.01 -20.91
CA LEU A 58 5.05 -2.41 -20.84
C LEU A 58 5.61 -2.22 -19.41
N PHE A 59 5.24 -1.12 -18.75
CA PHE A 59 5.63 -0.84 -17.38
C PHE A 59 5.10 -1.91 -16.41
N ALA A 60 3.82 -2.29 -16.50
CA ALA A 60 3.25 -3.33 -15.66
C ALA A 60 3.83 -4.72 -15.96
N LEU A 61 4.10 -5.04 -17.23
CA LEU A 61 4.65 -6.32 -17.66
C LEU A 61 5.98 -6.65 -16.97
N PHE A 62 6.88 -5.66 -16.83
CA PHE A 62 8.15 -5.85 -16.14
C PHE A 62 8.08 -5.47 -14.65
N GLY A 63 7.27 -4.48 -14.30
CA GLY A 63 7.16 -3.95 -12.95
C GLY A 63 6.51 -4.92 -11.97
N ILE A 64 5.45 -5.65 -12.37
CA ILE A 64 4.77 -6.61 -11.49
C ILE A 64 5.71 -7.76 -11.10
N PRO A 65 6.39 -8.47 -12.03
CA PRO A 65 7.36 -9.50 -11.65
C PRO A 65 8.49 -8.98 -10.78
N LEU A 66 9.02 -7.79 -11.09
CA LEU A 66 10.09 -7.17 -10.29
C LEU A 66 9.61 -6.84 -8.87
N ASN A 67 8.38 -6.34 -8.73
CA ASN A 67 7.77 -6.07 -7.43
C ASN A 67 7.58 -7.37 -6.63
N LEU A 68 7.16 -8.47 -7.26
CA LEU A 68 7.06 -9.77 -6.57
C LEU A 68 8.41 -10.26 -6.05
N VAL A 69 9.49 -10.11 -6.85
CA VAL A 69 10.85 -10.44 -6.39
C VAL A 69 11.25 -9.53 -5.22
N LEU A 70 11.00 -8.23 -5.32
CA LEU A 70 11.27 -7.28 -4.24
C LEU A 70 10.54 -7.66 -2.94
N LEU A 71 9.25 -7.98 -3.02
CA LEU A 71 8.47 -8.40 -1.86
C LEU A 71 9.01 -9.68 -1.22
N ASN A 72 9.46 -10.64 -2.05
CA ASN A 72 10.10 -11.85 -1.55
C ASN A 72 11.40 -11.52 -0.81
N GLU A 73 12.28 -10.70 -1.39
CA GLU A 73 13.53 -10.30 -0.73
C GLU A 73 13.28 -9.54 0.58
N ILE A 74 12.35 -8.59 0.61
CA ILE A 74 11.98 -7.89 1.85
C ILE A 74 11.43 -8.87 2.89
N GLY A 75 10.58 -9.82 2.47
CA GLY A 75 10.07 -10.88 3.34
C GLY A 75 11.19 -11.74 3.94
N GLN A 76 12.19 -12.11 3.15
CA GLN A 76 13.35 -12.86 3.63
C GLN A 76 14.20 -12.03 4.59
N LEU A 77 14.42 -10.74 4.32
CA LEU A 77 15.14 -9.85 5.24
C LEU A 77 14.44 -9.73 6.60
N ILE A 78 13.12 -9.60 6.61
CA ILE A 78 12.33 -9.61 7.84
C ILE A 78 12.53 -10.96 8.55
N LEU A 79 12.39 -12.08 7.84
CA LEU A 79 12.54 -13.41 8.42
C LEU A 79 13.94 -13.66 9.01
N LEU A 80 15.00 -13.22 8.33
CA LEU A 80 16.38 -13.27 8.81
C LEU A 80 16.54 -12.42 10.08
N GLY A 81 15.95 -11.22 10.12
CA GLY A 81 15.93 -10.39 11.33
C GLY A 81 15.20 -11.07 12.49
N VAL A 82 14.09 -11.76 12.22
CA VAL A 82 13.36 -12.57 13.19
C VAL A 82 14.21 -13.73 13.72
N GLN A 83 14.87 -14.47 12.82
CA GLN A 83 15.74 -15.59 13.20
C GLN A 83 16.94 -15.14 14.02
N HIS A 84 17.57 -14.03 13.64
CA HIS A 84 18.69 -13.47 14.37
C HIS A 84 18.27 -13.03 15.78
N SER A 85 17.14 -12.33 15.88
CA SER A 85 16.56 -11.92 17.17
C SER A 85 16.17 -13.13 18.03
N ALA A 86 15.66 -14.19 17.38
CA ALA A 86 15.30 -15.43 18.06
C ALA A 86 16.50 -16.17 18.63
N HIS A 87 17.58 -16.28 17.87
CA HIS A 87 18.78 -16.93 18.36
C HIS A 87 19.38 -16.19 19.56
N TYR A 88 19.46 -14.86 19.48
CA TYR A 88 19.95 -14.02 20.58
C TYR A 88 19.10 -14.18 21.85
N LEU A 89 17.77 -14.21 21.72
CA LEU A 89 16.86 -14.41 22.84
C LEU A 89 16.87 -15.84 23.37
N GLU A 90 17.11 -16.85 22.52
CA GLU A 90 17.27 -18.25 22.94
C GLU A 90 18.53 -18.45 23.78
N GLU A 91 19.64 -17.78 23.44
CA GLU A 91 20.86 -17.79 24.25
C GLU A 91 20.64 -17.12 25.62
N LEU A 92 19.82 -16.06 25.69
CA LEU A 92 19.51 -15.37 26.94
C LEU A 92 18.55 -16.14 27.86
N PHE A 93 17.52 -16.79 27.30
CA PHE A 93 16.42 -17.36 28.08
C PHE A 93 16.36 -18.90 28.11
N HIS A 94 17.14 -19.62 27.30
CA HIS A 94 17.16 -21.10 27.21
C HIS A 94 15.78 -21.79 27.00
N TRP A 95 14.78 -21.08 26.49
CA TRP A 95 13.43 -21.60 26.30
C TRP A 95 13.22 -22.22 24.92
N LYS A 96 12.72 -23.47 24.86
CA LYS A 96 12.47 -24.21 23.60
C LYS A 96 11.36 -23.61 22.71
N LYS A 97 10.52 -22.71 23.23
CA LYS A 97 9.39 -22.10 22.50
C LYS A 97 9.67 -20.67 22.00
N THR A 98 10.87 -20.14 22.22
CA THR A 98 11.24 -18.75 21.91
C THR A 98 11.09 -18.41 20.43
N SER A 99 11.55 -19.27 19.51
CA SER A 99 11.36 -19.08 18.07
C SER A 99 9.89 -18.90 17.66
N LEU A 100 8.96 -19.67 18.25
CA LEU A 100 7.52 -19.54 17.96
C LEU A 100 6.98 -18.21 18.49
N LEU A 101 7.31 -17.86 19.74
CA LEU A 101 6.86 -16.62 20.37
C LEU A 101 7.29 -15.39 19.57
N ILE A 102 8.53 -15.36 19.07
CA ILE A 102 9.06 -14.21 18.32
C ILE A 102 8.40 -14.09 16.96
N LYS A 103 8.18 -15.22 16.24
CA LYS A 103 7.42 -15.23 15.00
C LYS A 103 6.00 -14.66 15.22
N THR A 104 5.31 -15.12 16.27
CA THR A 104 3.99 -14.59 16.63
C THR A 104 4.04 -13.11 17.02
N CYS A 105 5.02 -12.68 17.80
CA CYS A 105 5.21 -11.26 18.16
C CYS A 105 5.40 -10.37 16.93
N VAL A 106 6.16 -10.82 15.93
CA VAL A 106 6.39 -10.06 14.69
C VAL A 106 5.10 -9.95 13.87
N LEU A 107 4.31 -11.03 13.80
CA LEU A 107 3.00 -11.00 13.16
C LEU A 107 2.04 -10.02 13.86
N VAL A 108 1.95 -10.08 15.19
CA VAL A 108 1.11 -9.15 15.98
C VAL A 108 1.60 -7.71 15.84
N THR A 109 2.91 -7.49 15.94
CA THR A 109 3.50 -6.15 15.80
C THR A 109 3.22 -5.58 14.41
N GLY A 110 3.38 -6.37 13.35
CA GLY A 110 3.05 -5.92 12.00
C GLY A 110 1.56 -5.68 11.80
N PHE A 111 0.67 -6.45 12.43
CA PHE A 111 -0.77 -6.18 12.41
C PHE A 111 -1.08 -4.80 13.03
N LEU A 112 -0.47 -4.50 14.18
CA LEU A 112 -0.62 -3.19 14.82
C LEU A 112 -0.06 -2.06 13.93
N LEU A 113 1.15 -2.24 13.40
CA LEU A 113 1.88 -1.21 12.63
C LEU A 113 1.28 -0.95 11.24
N PHE A 114 0.84 -1.99 10.53
CA PHE A 114 0.41 -1.87 9.13
C PHE A 114 -1.11 -1.76 8.96
N LEU A 115 -1.91 -2.24 9.92
CA LEU A 115 -3.39 -2.17 9.83
C LEU A 115 -4.04 -1.25 10.86
N LEU A 116 -3.60 -1.24 12.13
CA LEU A 116 -4.28 -0.46 13.18
C LEU A 116 -3.75 0.96 13.39
N LEU A 117 -2.46 1.19 13.13
CA LEU A 117 -1.83 2.50 13.29
C LEU A 117 -2.14 3.47 12.13
N PRO A 118 -2.06 3.09 10.84
CA PRO A 118 -2.31 4.01 9.73
C PRO A 118 -3.70 4.68 9.72
N PRO A 119 -4.80 4.02 10.14
CA PRO A 119 -6.10 4.66 10.24
C PRO A 119 -6.13 5.92 11.11
N LEU A 120 -5.28 6.01 12.16
CA LEU A 120 -5.14 7.22 12.96
C LEU A 120 -4.57 8.39 12.14
N LEU A 121 -3.57 8.11 11.30
CA LEU A 121 -2.98 9.08 10.38
C LEU A 121 -4.00 9.52 9.32
N PHE A 122 -4.75 8.57 8.75
CA PHE A 122 -5.78 8.87 7.75
C PHE A 122 -6.91 9.69 8.34
N SER A 123 -7.29 9.45 9.60
CA SER A 123 -8.31 10.26 10.26
C SER A 123 -7.88 11.72 10.43
N ASP A 124 -6.62 11.96 10.82
CA ASP A 124 -6.06 13.32 10.90
C ASP A 124 -5.97 14.00 9.53
N LYS A 125 -5.38 13.31 8.54
CA LYS A 125 -5.07 13.91 7.22
C LYS A 125 -6.27 13.97 6.28
N GLU A 126 -6.98 12.87 6.12
CA GLU A 126 -8.11 12.76 5.20
C GLU A 126 -9.44 13.19 5.81
N GLY A 127 -9.53 13.22 7.15
CA GLY A 127 -10.79 13.46 7.85
C GLY A 127 -11.75 12.28 7.83
N TRP A 128 -11.24 11.10 7.49
CA TRP A 128 -12.00 9.85 7.55
C TRP A 128 -12.23 9.45 9.01
N SER A 129 -13.31 8.71 9.26
CA SER A 129 -13.46 7.95 10.50
C SER A 129 -12.37 6.87 10.61
N TYR A 130 -12.12 6.40 11.83
CA TYR A 130 -11.16 5.31 12.05
C TYR A 130 -11.54 4.04 11.27
N GLU A 131 -12.84 3.75 11.18
CA GLU A 131 -13.37 2.58 10.47
C GLU A 131 -13.09 2.66 8.97
N GLU A 132 -13.31 3.82 8.34
CA GLU A 132 -12.97 4.08 6.94
C GLU A 132 -11.46 3.97 6.70
N GLY A 133 -10.63 4.48 7.62
CA GLY A 133 -9.17 4.35 7.55
C GLY A 133 -8.70 2.89 7.66
N PHE A 134 -9.34 2.10 8.51
CA PHE A 134 -9.06 0.67 8.67
C PHE A 134 -9.50 -0.11 7.42
N TYR A 135 -10.70 0.18 6.90
CA TYR A 135 -11.20 -0.34 5.64
C TYR A 135 -10.22 -0.07 4.50
N TYR A 136 -9.79 1.19 4.34
CA TYR A 136 -8.81 1.58 3.35
C TYR A 136 -7.50 0.79 3.50
N SER A 137 -6.98 0.66 4.73
CA SER A 137 -5.76 -0.09 5.01
C SER A 137 -5.86 -1.54 4.55
N PHE A 138 -6.95 -2.23 4.89
CA PHE A 138 -7.15 -3.62 4.52
C PHE A 138 -7.28 -3.78 3.00
N ILE A 139 -8.19 -3.04 2.36
CA ILE A 139 -8.45 -3.10 0.90
C ILE A 139 -7.21 -2.78 0.07
N THR A 140 -6.38 -1.87 0.58
CA THR A 140 -5.12 -1.48 -0.06
C THR A 140 -4.08 -2.59 0.04
N LEU A 141 -3.79 -3.07 1.26
CA LEU A 141 -2.74 -4.07 1.48
C LEU A 141 -3.10 -5.45 0.93
N SER A 142 -4.40 -5.78 0.89
CA SER A 142 -4.90 -7.01 0.25
C SER A 142 -4.98 -6.91 -1.27
N THR A 143 -4.48 -5.81 -1.86
CA THR A 143 -4.48 -5.54 -3.31
C THR A 143 -5.87 -5.61 -3.97
N ILE A 144 -6.94 -5.31 -3.24
CA ILE A 144 -8.30 -5.25 -3.81
C ILE A 144 -8.51 -3.91 -4.52
N GLY A 145 -8.14 -2.80 -3.87
CA GLY A 145 -8.06 -1.48 -4.49
C GLY A 145 -9.37 -0.96 -5.12
N PHE A 146 -10.48 -0.95 -4.38
CA PHE A 146 -11.77 -0.46 -4.92
C PHE A 146 -11.73 0.98 -5.45
N GLY A 147 -10.90 1.84 -4.86
CA GLY A 147 -10.70 3.22 -5.32
C GLY A 147 -11.79 4.21 -4.88
N ASP A 148 -12.69 3.78 -4.01
CA ASP A 148 -13.67 4.60 -3.30
C ASP A 148 -13.00 5.51 -2.25
N TYR A 149 -12.02 4.97 -1.52
CA TYR A 149 -11.10 5.73 -0.66
C TYR A 149 -9.71 5.77 -1.28
N VAL A 150 -9.21 6.97 -1.56
CA VAL A 150 -7.83 7.18 -2.01
C VAL A 150 -7.27 8.45 -1.39
N ILE A 151 -6.06 8.35 -0.86
CA ILE A 151 -5.39 9.45 -0.16
C ILE A 151 -5.07 10.65 -1.06
N GLY A 152 -5.12 11.85 -0.51
CA GLY A 152 -4.66 13.07 -1.20
C GLY A 152 -5.52 13.44 -2.41
N MET A 153 -6.80 13.08 -2.39
CA MET A 153 -7.78 13.29 -3.47
C MET A 153 -8.92 14.25 -3.10
N ASN A 154 -8.91 14.85 -1.92
CA ASN A 154 -9.93 15.83 -1.52
C ASN A 154 -9.49 17.27 -1.88
N PRO A 155 -10.23 18.02 -2.73
CA PRO A 155 -9.91 19.41 -3.09
C PRO A 155 -9.91 20.37 -1.90
N ASP A 156 -10.71 20.09 -0.89
CA ASP A 156 -10.91 21.00 0.25
C ASP A 156 -9.78 20.90 1.29
N ARG A 157 -8.84 19.97 1.09
CA ARG A 157 -7.73 19.70 2.01
C ARG A 157 -6.38 19.91 1.36
N THR A 158 -5.46 20.50 2.12
CA THR A 158 -4.07 20.67 1.70
C THR A 158 -3.21 19.56 2.28
N TYR A 159 -2.57 18.78 1.42
CA TYR A 159 -1.72 17.67 1.82
C TYR A 159 -0.23 18.05 1.72
N PRO A 160 0.59 17.67 2.70
CA PRO A 160 2.04 17.81 2.58
C PRO A 160 2.61 16.97 1.43
N SER A 161 3.62 17.48 0.72
CA SER A 161 4.23 16.79 -0.42
C SER A 161 4.86 15.42 -0.08
N TRP A 162 5.24 15.20 1.18
CA TRP A 162 5.80 13.93 1.64
C TRP A 162 4.74 12.84 1.84
N TYR A 163 3.48 13.20 2.03
CA TYR A 163 2.43 12.30 2.51
C TYR A 163 2.18 11.13 1.56
N LYS A 164 1.91 11.40 0.28
CA LYS A 164 1.72 10.35 -0.74
C LYS A 164 2.94 9.43 -0.86
N ASN A 165 4.16 9.95 -0.77
CA ASN A 165 5.38 9.15 -0.85
C ASN A 165 5.55 8.23 0.37
N VAL A 166 5.23 8.72 1.58
CA VAL A 166 5.26 7.90 2.80
C VAL A 166 4.24 6.77 2.72
N ILE A 167 3.02 7.05 2.24
CA ILE A 167 1.98 6.03 2.06
C ILE A 167 2.40 5.02 0.98
N SER A 168 3.00 5.45 -0.13
CA SER A 168 3.57 4.55 -1.14
C SER A 168 4.61 3.58 -0.55
N LEU A 169 5.51 4.06 0.32
CA LEU A 169 6.48 3.21 1.00
C LEU A 169 5.79 2.24 1.96
N TRP A 170 4.83 2.74 2.76
CA TRP A 170 4.03 1.90 3.66
C TRP A 170 3.33 0.76 2.92
N ILE A 171 2.79 0.99 1.72
CA ILE A 171 2.19 -0.05 0.89
C ILE A 171 3.19 -1.18 0.59
N ILE A 172 4.41 -0.84 0.16
CA ILE A 172 5.45 -1.83 -0.19
C ILE A 172 5.80 -2.70 1.03
N PHE A 173 6.06 -2.07 2.18
CA PHE A 173 6.40 -2.80 3.41
C PHE A 173 5.21 -3.59 3.98
N GLY A 174 4.00 -3.01 3.93
CA GLY A 174 2.78 -3.65 4.41
C GLY A 174 2.41 -4.89 3.60
N MET A 175 2.59 -4.86 2.28
CA MET A 175 2.40 -6.04 1.43
C MET A 175 3.46 -7.11 1.69
N ALA A 176 4.72 -6.73 1.94
CA ALA A 176 5.75 -7.70 2.30
C ALA A 176 5.40 -8.41 3.62
N TRP A 177 4.88 -7.67 4.60
CA TRP A 177 4.35 -8.27 5.82
C TRP A 177 3.14 -9.17 5.56
N LEU A 178 2.18 -8.76 4.72
CA LEU A 178 1.01 -9.58 4.39
C LEU A 178 1.41 -10.90 3.70
N ALA A 179 2.41 -10.86 2.81
CA ALA A 179 2.98 -12.06 2.19
C ALA A 179 3.58 -13.03 3.24
N LEU A 180 4.20 -12.51 4.30
CA LEU A 180 4.69 -13.33 5.43
C LEU A 180 3.55 -13.95 6.23
N VAL A 181 2.46 -13.20 6.46
CA VAL A 181 1.25 -13.74 7.10
C VAL A 181 0.69 -14.92 6.30
N ILE A 182 0.56 -14.76 4.98
CA ILE A 182 0.08 -15.84 4.08
C ILE A 182 1.00 -17.06 4.18
N LYS A 183 2.32 -16.86 4.11
CA LYS A 183 3.31 -17.94 4.24
C LYS A 183 3.21 -18.66 5.60
N PHE A 184 2.98 -17.91 6.68
CA PHE A 184 2.78 -18.49 8.00
C PHE A 184 1.48 -19.32 8.07
N CYS A 185 0.38 -18.81 7.49
CA CYS A 185 -0.88 -19.56 7.40
C CYS A 185 -0.74 -20.86 6.61
N ILE A 186 -0.01 -20.84 5.48
CA ILE A 186 0.26 -22.05 4.68
C ILE A 186 1.03 -23.08 5.52
N ASN A 187 2.11 -22.66 6.19
CA ASN A 187 2.90 -23.55 7.05
C ASN A 187 2.14 -24.11 8.26
N PHE A 188 1.01 -23.51 8.64
CA PHE A 188 0.15 -24.02 9.71
C PHE A 188 -0.89 -25.02 9.21
N LEU A 189 -1.23 -24.96 7.92
CA LEU A 189 -2.19 -25.86 7.28
C LEU A 189 -1.55 -27.17 6.78
N GLU A 190 -0.24 -27.14 6.47
CA GLU A 190 0.59 -28.33 6.17
C GLU A 190 1.05 -29.04 7.45
#